data_AF-A0A7W9MKH0-F1
#
_entry.id   AF-A0A7W9MKH0-F1
#
_cell.length_a   1.000
_cell.length_b   1.000
_cell.length_c   1.000
_cell.angle_alpha   90.00
_cell.angle_beta   90.00
_cell.angle_gamma   90.00
#
_symmetry.space_group_name_H-M   'P 1'
#
loop_
_entity.id
_entity.type
_entity.pdbx_description
1 polymer ?
#
loop_
_entity_poly.entity_id
_entity_poly.type
_entity_poly.pdbx_seq_one_letter_code
_entity_poly.pdbx_strand_id
1 'polypeptide(L)'
;MSRVQLALRVADLEGSIAFYSKLFGVEPAKRRPGYANFAISEPPLKLVLLEGEAGHDTRLDHLGVEVEATAQVNAAAQRLKDAGLATFEENDTSCCYAVQDKVWVHGPGAEPWEVYVVKADADTLGASATDSEGPQAPCVCGLGADEAVGQAQSATTSANTGCC
;
A
#
# COMPACT_ATOMS: atom_id res chain seq x y z
N MET A 1 4.76 23.92 2.77
CA MET A 1 5.75 23.02 2.14
C MET A 1 5.31 21.58 2.29
N SER A 2 5.35 20.80 1.20
CA SER A 2 5.15 19.34 1.26
C SER A 2 6.38 18.60 1.80
N ARG A 3 6.20 17.34 2.22
CA ARG A 3 7.28 16.44 2.65
C ARG A 3 7.09 15.04 2.08
N VAL A 4 8.18 14.26 2.02
CA VAL A 4 8.13 12.84 1.64
C VAL A 4 7.50 12.04 2.79
N GLN A 5 6.69 11.04 2.47
CA GLN A 5 6.36 9.94 3.37
C GLN A 5 7.17 8.69 2.99
N LEU A 6 7.73 8.05 4.01
CA LEU A 6 8.33 6.72 3.94
C LEU A 6 7.58 5.82 4.93
N ALA A 7 6.83 4.84 4.42
CA ALA A 7 6.22 3.80 5.25
C ALA A 7 7.04 2.51 5.19
N LEU A 8 7.46 2.03 6.36
CA LEU A 8 8.24 0.81 6.51
C LEU A 8 7.46 -0.22 7.32
N ARG A 9 7.49 -1.47 6.87
CA ARG A 9 6.99 -2.61 7.64
C ARG A 9 8.15 -3.24 8.41
N VAL A 10 8.04 -3.25 9.74
CA VAL A 10 9.11 -3.60 10.69
C VAL A 10 8.71 -4.77 11.59
N ALA A 11 9.61 -5.74 11.78
CA ALA A 11 9.34 -6.94 12.58
C ALA A 11 9.49 -6.75 14.10
N ASP A 12 10.03 -5.61 14.54
CA ASP A 12 10.04 -5.14 15.92
C ASP A 12 9.72 -3.63 15.92
N LEU A 13 8.49 -3.27 16.25
CA LEU A 13 8.03 -1.89 16.27
C LEU A 13 8.71 -1.08 17.39
N GLU A 14 8.92 -1.65 18.57
CA GLU A 14 9.48 -0.95 19.72
C GLU A 14 10.98 -0.71 19.56
N GLY A 15 11.73 -1.71 19.08
CA GLY A 15 13.13 -1.57 18.70
C GLY A 15 13.32 -0.57 17.56
N SER A 16 12.43 -0.58 16.56
CA SER A 16 12.44 0.40 15.46
C SER A 16 12.18 1.81 15.96
N ILE A 17 11.18 2.03 16.83
CA ILE A 17 10.93 3.33 17.46
C ILE A 17 12.16 3.79 18.24
N ALA A 18 12.73 2.93 19.08
CA ALA A 18 13.93 3.24 19.85
C ALA A 18 15.21 3.47 19.01
N PHE A 19 15.22 3.04 17.74
CA PHE A 19 16.24 3.39 16.76
C PHE A 19 15.95 4.74 16.11
N TYR A 20 14.74 4.96 15.59
CA TYR A 20 14.39 6.17 14.85
C TYR A 20 14.32 7.42 15.74
N SER A 21 13.90 7.31 17.01
CA SER A 21 14.02 8.43 17.96
C SER A 21 15.46 8.89 18.16
N LYS A 22 16.44 7.98 18.07
CA LYS A 22 17.88 8.32 18.15
C LYS A 22 18.43 8.85 16.83
N LEU A 23 17.98 8.31 15.69
CA LEU A 23 18.45 8.73 14.36
C LEU A 23 18.03 10.17 14.03
N PHE A 24 16.81 10.56 14.39
CA PHE A 24 16.25 11.88 14.07
C PHE A 24 16.16 12.83 15.28
N GLY A 25 16.50 12.37 16.50
CA GLY A 25 16.50 13.21 17.71
C GLY A 25 15.12 13.67 18.18
N VAL A 26 14.04 13.02 17.70
CA VAL A 26 12.64 13.36 17.99
C VAL A 26 11.83 12.11 18.28
N GLU A 27 10.89 12.18 19.22
CA GLU A 27 10.00 11.05 19.53
C GLU A 27 8.82 10.93 18.53
N PRO A 28 8.13 9.78 18.48
CA PRO A 28 6.97 9.59 17.61
C PRO A 28 5.85 10.63 17.88
N ALA A 29 5.35 11.24 16.81
CA ALA A 29 4.22 12.16 16.86
C ALA A 29 2.87 11.45 17.11
N LYS A 30 2.76 10.16 16.73
CA LYS A 30 1.62 9.29 17.06
C LYS A 30 2.10 7.86 17.31
N ARG A 31 1.53 7.20 18.32
CA ARG A 31 1.68 5.76 18.59
C ARG A 31 0.30 5.11 18.79
N ARG A 32 0.15 3.87 18.35
CA ARG A 32 -1.00 2.97 18.50
C ARG A 32 -0.47 1.51 18.48
N PRO A 33 -1.25 0.50 18.89
CA PRO A 33 -0.88 -0.90 18.64
C PRO A 33 -0.60 -1.12 17.14
N GLY A 34 0.50 -1.80 16.80
CA GLY A 34 0.90 -2.05 15.42
C GLY A 34 1.34 -0.83 14.59
N TYR A 35 1.41 0.39 15.16
CA TYR A 35 1.63 1.62 14.39
C TYR A 35 2.36 2.71 15.15
N ALA A 36 3.34 3.36 14.50
CA ALA A 36 3.85 4.66 14.91
C ALA A 36 4.13 5.58 13.71
N ASN A 37 4.13 6.89 13.92
CA ASN A 37 4.73 7.82 12.96
C ASN A 37 5.51 8.95 13.64
N PHE A 38 6.52 9.45 12.94
CA PHE A 38 7.32 10.61 13.30
C PHE A 38 7.04 11.75 12.29
N ALA A 39 7.00 12.98 12.79
CA ALA A 39 6.95 14.19 11.97
C ALA A 39 8.28 14.94 12.14
N ILE A 40 9.19 14.74 11.19
CA ILE A 40 10.57 15.26 11.24
C ILE A 40 10.61 16.55 10.41
N SER A 41 11.16 17.61 11.01
CA SER A 41 11.22 18.95 10.38
C SER A 41 12.42 19.13 9.45
N GLU A 42 13.57 18.55 9.81
CA GLU A 42 14.81 18.66 9.03
C GLU A 42 15.57 17.32 9.11
N PRO A 43 15.69 16.55 7.99
CA PRO A 43 15.02 16.78 6.71
C PRO A 43 13.49 16.67 6.84
N PRO A 44 12.68 17.41 6.05
CA PRO A 44 11.23 17.29 6.06
C PRO A 44 10.77 15.88 5.67
N LEU A 45 10.35 15.08 6.66
CA LEU A 45 10.04 13.66 6.49
C LEU A 45 8.88 13.23 7.40
N LYS A 46 7.93 12.52 6.81
CA LYS A 46 6.93 11.72 7.50
C LYS A 46 7.40 10.27 7.50
N LEU A 47 7.90 9.78 8.63
CA LEU A 47 8.25 8.37 8.78
C LEU A 47 7.06 7.64 9.39
N VAL A 48 6.58 6.59 8.74
CA VAL A 48 5.54 5.69 9.25
C VAL A 48 6.14 4.30 9.48
N LEU A 49 5.88 3.72 10.65
CA LEU A 49 6.28 2.37 11.02
C LEU A 49 5.02 1.53 11.22
N LEU A 50 4.92 0.47 10.44
CA LEU A 50 3.86 -0.54 10.49
C LEU A 50 4.44 -1.83 11.05
N GLU A 51 3.80 -2.41 12.05
CA GLU A 51 4.23 -3.70 12.59
C GLU A 51 4.00 -4.82 11.55
N GLY A 52 5.04 -5.61 11.34
CA GLY A 52 5.04 -6.80 10.50
C GLY A 52 5.20 -8.07 11.34
N GLU A 53 5.27 -9.20 10.64
CA GLU A 53 5.56 -10.49 11.28
C GLU A 53 6.99 -10.55 11.83
N ALA A 54 7.13 -11.04 13.06
CA ALA A 54 8.41 -11.20 13.73
C ALA A 54 9.36 -12.13 12.95
N GLY A 55 10.64 -11.74 12.86
CA GLY A 55 11.68 -12.52 12.17
C GLY A 55 11.87 -12.20 10.69
N HIS A 56 11.06 -11.30 10.10
CA HIS A 56 11.31 -10.77 8.75
C HIS A 56 12.19 -9.52 8.77
N ASP A 57 12.97 -9.31 7.70
CA ASP A 57 13.70 -8.05 7.50
C ASP A 57 12.74 -6.87 7.27
N THR A 58 13.20 -5.66 7.64
CA THR A 58 12.44 -4.43 7.37
C THR A 58 12.31 -4.21 5.88
N ARG A 59 11.08 -3.98 5.40
CA ARG A 59 10.79 -3.73 3.99
C ARG A 59 10.03 -2.43 3.78
N LEU A 60 10.14 -1.87 2.57
CA LEU A 60 9.25 -0.80 2.12
C LEU A 60 7.80 -1.33 2.15
N ASP A 61 6.88 -0.51 2.65
CA ASP A 61 5.45 -0.76 2.58
C ASP A 61 4.84 0.10 1.46
N HIS A 62 4.96 1.42 1.58
CA HIS A 62 4.60 2.38 0.54
C HIS A 62 5.37 3.70 0.68
N LEU A 63 5.30 4.53 -0.36
CA LEU A 63 5.89 5.87 -0.40
C LEU A 63 4.79 6.92 -0.52
N GLY A 64 5.12 8.19 -0.27
CA GLY A 64 4.17 9.25 -0.57
C GLY A 64 4.71 10.67 -0.49
N VAL A 65 3.81 11.63 -0.73
CA VAL A 65 4.03 13.06 -0.59
C VAL A 65 2.88 13.66 0.21
N GLU A 66 3.18 14.08 1.45
CA GLU A 66 2.25 14.80 2.30
C GLU A 66 2.18 16.25 1.83
N VAL A 67 0.97 16.72 1.50
CA VAL A 67 0.66 18.09 1.09
C VAL A 67 -0.28 18.77 2.12
N GLU A 68 -0.44 20.09 2.01
CA GLU A 68 -1.09 20.92 3.03
C GLU A 68 -2.59 21.13 2.81
N ALA A 69 -3.11 20.84 1.61
CA ALA A 69 -4.52 21.03 1.28
C ALA A 69 -5.02 20.04 0.20
N THR A 70 -6.30 19.67 0.28
CA THR A 70 -6.99 18.84 -0.74
C THR A 70 -6.84 19.39 -2.16
N ALA A 71 -6.78 20.72 -2.33
CA ALA A 71 -6.54 21.34 -3.63
C ALA A 71 -5.20 20.92 -4.28
N GLN A 72 -4.17 20.62 -3.48
CA GLN A 72 -2.88 20.10 -3.96
C GLN A 72 -2.96 18.60 -4.32
N VAL A 73 -3.76 17.82 -3.58
CA VAL A 73 -4.07 16.42 -3.93
C VAL A 73 -4.80 16.35 -5.27
N ASN A 74 -5.85 17.15 -5.44
CA ASN A 74 -6.64 17.21 -6.68
C ASN A 74 -5.78 17.67 -7.88
N ALA A 75 -4.91 18.67 -7.69
CA ALA A 75 -3.98 19.11 -8.72
C ALA A 75 -2.91 18.05 -9.05
N ALA A 76 -2.46 17.26 -8.07
CA ALA A 76 -1.58 16.12 -8.32
C ALA A 76 -2.31 15.01 -9.09
N ALA A 77 -3.54 14.66 -8.70
CA ALA A 77 -4.33 13.61 -9.34
C ALA A 77 -4.61 13.93 -10.82
N GLN A 78 -5.04 15.16 -11.11
CA GLN A 78 -5.23 15.63 -12.49
C GLN A 78 -3.92 15.53 -13.30
N ARG A 79 -2.81 16.05 -12.77
CA ARG A 79 -1.49 15.98 -13.43
C ARG A 79 -1.00 14.55 -13.67
N LEU A 80 -1.31 13.61 -12.78
CA LEU A 80 -0.93 12.20 -12.93
C LEU A 80 -1.79 11.51 -14.01
N LYS A 81 -3.10 11.80 -14.06
CA LYS A 81 -4.01 11.37 -15.13
C LYS A 81 -3.60 11.91 -16.50
N ASP A 82 -3.27 13.21 -16.58
CA ASP A 82 -2.81 13.87 -17.81
C ASP A 82 -1.46 13.33 -18.31
N ALA A 83 -0.64 12.78 -17.41
CA ALA A 83 0.60 12.07 -17.73
C ALA A 83 0.39 10.59 -18.14
N GLY A 84 -0.85 10.11 -18.20
CA GLY A 84 -1.20 8.74 -18.59
C GLY A 84 -0.98 7.68 -17.50
N LEU A 85 -0.81 8.09 -16.24
CA LEU A 85 -0.64 7.15 -15.12
C LEU A 85 -2.00 6.66 -14.59
N ALA A 86 -2.06 5.37 -14.25
CA ALA A 86 -3.24 4.78 -13.62
C ALA A 86 -3.39 5.28 -12.17
N THR A 87 -4.31 6.21 -11.95
CA THR A 87 -4.61 6.80 -10.64
C THR A 87 -5.80 6.13 -9.96
N PHE A 88 -5.72 5.89 -8.65
CA PHE A 88 -6.86 5.55 -7.79
C PHE A 88 -7.05 6.64 -6.72
N GLU A 89 -8.25 7.18 -6.57
CA GLU A 89 -8.55 8.29 -5.65
C GLU A 89 -9.39 7.81 -4.46
N GLU A 90 -8.94 8.11 -3.24
CA GLU A 90 -9.69 7.93 -2.01
C GLU A 90 -9.95 9.34 -1.41
N ASN A 91 -11.22 9.72 -1.25
CA ASN A 91 -11.61 10.99 -0.63
C ASN A 91 -12.33 10.72 0.70
N ASP A 92 -12.19 11.64 1.66
CA ASP A 92 -12.77 11.56 3.03
C ASP A 92 -12.53 10.21 3.74
N THR A 93 -11.49 9.48 3.35
CA THR A 93 -11.27 8.11 3.78
C THR A 93 -10.53 8.08 5.11
N SER A 94 -11.10 7.35 6.08
CA SER A 94 -10.48 7.10 7.38
C SER A 94 -9.45 5.99 7.23
N CYS A 95 -8.16 6.34 7.28
CA CYS A 95 -7.03 5.44 7.07
C CYS A 95 -5.94 5.75 8.10
N CYS A 96 -5.27 4.73 8.66
CA CYS A 96 -4.17 4.89 9.63
C CYS A 96 -4.40 5.95 10.75
N TYR A 97 -5.60 5.97 11.35
CA TYR A 97 -5.99 6.93 12.40
C TYR A 97 -6.00 8.41 11.94
N ALA A 98 -6.36 8.66 10.68
CA ALA A 98 -6.55 10.00 10.11
C ALA A 98 -7.69 10.00 9.08
N VAL A 99 -8.34 11.15 8.88
CA VAL A 99 -9.20 11.42 7.71
C VAL A 99 -8.33 12.06 6.63
N GLN A 100 -8.25 11.44 5.46
CA GLN A 100 -7.39 11.87 4.35
C GLN A 100 -8.18 12.04 3.05
N ASP A 101 -7.70 12.94 2.20
CA ASP A 101 -7.87 12.83 0.74
C ASP A 101 -6.53 12.41 0.15
N LYS A 102 -6.52 11.46 -0.78
CA LYS A 102 -5.31 10.94 -1.41
C LYS A 102 -5.55 10.49 -2.86
N VAL A 103 -4.47 10.49 -3.64
CA VAL A 103 -4.39 9.79 -4.93
C VAL A 103 -3.21 8.84 -4.94
N TRP A 104 -3.47 7.58 -5.27
CA TRP A 104 -2.48 6.53 -5.46
C TRP A 104 -2.05 6.43 -6.93
N VAL A 105 -0.78 6.12 -7.14
CA VAL A 105 -0.21 5.54 -8.37
C VAL A 105 0.77 4.44 -8.00
N HIS A 106 1.15 3.59 -8.94
CA HIS A 106 2.24 2.63 -8.78
C HIS A 106 3.39 2.97 -9.74
N GLY A 107 4.63 2.78 -9.28
CA GLY A 107 5.80 2.86 -10.14
C GLY A 107 6.02 1.59 -10.97
N PRO A 108 7.01 1.58 -11.89
CA PRO A 108 7.28 0.44 -12.76
C PRO A 108 7.73 -0.84 -12.03
N GLY A 109 8.17 -0.73 -10.77
CA GLY A 109 8.48 -1.87 -9.90
C GLY A 109 7.28 -2.36 -9.08
N ALA A 110 6.08 -1.86 -9.39
CA ALA A 110 4.86 -2.02 -8.59
C ALA A 110 4.94 -1.41 -7.17
N GLU A 111 5.87 -0.48 -6.93
CA GLU A 111 5.96 0.23 -5.66
C GLU A 111 4.83 1.28 -5.54
N PRO A 112 3.99 1.25 -4.48
CA PRO A 112 2.86 2.16 -4.34
C PRO A 112 3.28 3.54 -3.82
N TRP A 113 2.69 4.59 -4.39
CA TRP A 113 2.90 6.00 -4.05
C TRP A 113 1.57 6.71 -3.83
N GLU A 114 1.37 7.36 -2.66
CA GLU A 114 0.25 8.29 -2.43
C GLU A 114 0.68 9.77 -2.47
N VAL A 115 -0.16 10.65 -3.02
CA VAL A 115 -0.11 12.10 -2.71
C VAL A 115 -1.35 12.43 -1.89
N TYR A 116 -1.19 12.93 -0.66
CA TYR A 116 -2.28 13.01 0.30
C TYR A 116 -2.20 14.23 1.23
N VAL A 117 -3.34 14.57 1.85
CA VAL A 117 -3.44 15.55 2.94
C VAL A 117 -4.05 14.90 4.19
N VAL A 118 -3.55 15.25 5.38
CA VAL A 118 -4.22 14.93 6.65
C VAL A 118 -5.22 16.04 6.97
N LYS A 119 -6.52 15.72 7.00
CA LYS A 119 -7.58 16.69 7.34
C LYS A 119 -7.93 16.69 8.83
N ALA A 120 -7.91 15.52 9.46
CA ALA A 120 -8.16 15.34 10.88
C ALA A 120 -7.50 14.04 11.37
N ASP A 121 -7.31 13.92 12.69
CA ASP A 121 -7.09 12.61 13.33
C ASP A 121 -8.40 11.82 13.39
N ALA A 122 -8.31 10.49 13.40
CA ALA A 122 -9.41 9.57 13.63
C ALA A 122 -9.02 8.51 14.66
N ASP A 123 -9.97 8.03 15.47
CA ASP A 123 -9.68 7.08 16.56
C ASP A 123 -9.70 5.59 16.14
N THR A 124 -10.00 5.31 14.87
CA THR A 124 -10.03 3.95 14.31
C THR A 124 -8.94 3.72 13.27
N LEU A 125 -8.48 2.47 13.19
CA LEU A 125 -7.74 1.97 12.03
C LEU A 125 -8.76 1.64 10.93
N GLY A 126 -8.62 2.26 9.77
CA GLY A 126 -9.33 1.86 8.55
C GLY A 126 -8.34 1.26 7.55
N ALA A 127 -8.84 0.38 6.68
CA ALA A 127 -8.04 -0.32 5.68
C ALA A 127 -7.64 0.58 4.51
N SER A 128 -6.44 0.35 4.00
CA SER A 128 -5.85 1.01 2.83
C SER A 128 -6.12 0.18 1.58
N ALA A 129 -6.06 0.79 0.39
CA ALA A 129 -6.08 0.02 -0.87
C ALA A 129 -4.96 -1.04 -0.95
N THR A 130 -3.81 -0.78 -0.30
CA THR A 130 -2.67 -1.71 -0.18
C THR A 130 -2.90 -2.90 0.75
N ASP A 131 -3.91 -2.85 1.63
CA ASP A 131 -4.25 -3.96 2.54
C ASP A 131 -5.17 -5.00 1.88
N SER A 132 -5.57 -4.79 0.62
CA SER A 132 -6.34 -5.75 -0.17
C SER A 132 -5.40 -6.73 -0.87
N GLU A 133 -5.28 -7.95 -0.33
CA GLU A 133 -4.59 -9.05 -1.02
C GLU A 133 -5.13 -9.24 -2.45
N GLY A 134 -4.25 -9.16 -3.44
CA GLY A 134 -4.62 -9.37 -4.84
C GLY A 134 -5.22 -10.77 -5.08
N PRO A 135 -6.15 -10.93 -6.04
CA PRO A 135 -6.94 -12.15 -6.18
C PRO A 135 -6.09 -13.41 -6.39
N GLN A 136 -6.04 -14.25 -5.35
CA GLN A 136 -5.24 -15.47 -5.26
C GLN A 136 -5.77 -16.62 -6.14
N ALA A 137 -5.46 -16.55 -7.45
CA ALA A 137 -5.16 -17.69 -8.33
C ALA A 137 -6.29 -18.74 -8.59
N PRO A 138 -6.10 -19.73 -9.50
CA PRO A 138 -5.00 -19.92 -10.45
C PRO A 138 -5.42 -19.93 -11.94
N CYS A 139 -4.54 -19.45 -12.82
CA CYS A 139 -4.56 -19.85 -14.23
C CYS A 139 -3.93 -21.24 -14.36
N VAL A 140 -4.72 -22.25 -14.73
CA VAL A 140 -4.24 -23.63 -14.88
C VAL A 140 -3.79 -23.89 -16.32
N CYS A 141 -2.52 -23.62 -16.62
CA CYS A 141 -1.90 -23.93 -17.91
C CYS A 141 -1.55 -25.43 -18.00
N GLY A 142 -2.53 -26.25 -18.40
CA GLY A 142 -2.36 -27.68 -18.60
C GLY A 142 -1.44 -28.04 -19.77
N LEU A 143 -0.16 -28.31 -19.49
CA LEU A 143 0.72 -29.05 -20.39
C LEU A 143 0.39 -30.55 -20.31
N GLY A 144 0.14 -31.18 -21.46
CA GLY A 144 -0.21 -32.61 -21.53
C GLY A 144 0.98 -33.53 -21.81
N ALA A 145 0.99 -34.69 -21.15
CA ALA A 145 1.76 -35.88 -21.53
C ALA A 145 1.11 -37.15 -20.91
N ASP A 146 1.13 -38.26 -21.65
CA ASP A 146 0.65 -39.61 -21.29
C ASP A 146 1.43 -40.26 -20.12
N GLU A 147 1.02 -41.38 -19.48
CA GLU A 147 -0.15 -42.29 -19.60
C GLU A 147 -0.64 -42.59 -18.13
N ALA A 148 -1.51 -43.53 -17.71
CA ALA A 148 -1.99 -44.76 -18.33
C ALA A 148 -3.33 -45.31 -17.76
N VAL A 149 -3.94 -46.28 -18.47
CA VAL A 149 -4.92 -47.31 -17.99
C VAL A 149 -6.19 -46.85 -17.23
N GLY A 150 -7.39 -47.11 -17.77
CA GLY A 150 -8.65 -47.05 -16.97
C GLY A 150 -9.98 -47.05 -17.73
N GLN A 151 -10.39 -48.17 -18.33
CA GLN A 151 -11.55 -48.34 -19.23
C GLN A 151 -12.90 -47.66 -18.87
N ALA A 152 -13.59 -47.19 -19.93
CA ALA A 152 -15.03 -47.37 -20.24
C ALA A 152 -16.05 -46.19 -20.14
N GLN A 153 -16.73 -45.97 -21.28
CA GLN A 153 -18.11 -45.47 -21.49
C GLN A 153 -18.48 -43.96 -21.36
N SER A 154 -18.51 -43.32 -22.54
CA SER A 154 -19.71 -42.64 -23.12
C SER A 154 -20.35 -41.40 -22.44
N ALA A 155 -20.16 -40.22 -23.06
CA ALA A 155 -21.19 -39.48 -23.84
C ALA A 155 -21.23 -37.93 -23.69
N THR A 156 -21.56 -37.28 -24.82
CA THR A 156 -22.24 -35.96 -24.97
C THR A 156 -21.57 -34.63 -24.55
N THR A 157 -21.01 -33.97 -25.58
CA THR A 157 -21.28 -32.56 -26.03
C THR A 157 -20.91 -31.33 -25.17
N SER A 158 -20.04 -30.50 -25.79
CA SER A 158 -20.07 -29.02 -25.83
C SER A 158 -19.71 -28.24 -24.55
N ALA A 159 -19.17 -27.02 -24.63
CA ALA A 159 -18.82 -26.17 -25.78
C ALA A 159 -17.40 -25.58 -25.64
N ASN A 160 -16.78 -25.20 -26.75
CA ASN A 160 -15.45 -24.56 -26.78
C ASN A 160 -15.58 -23.08 -27.17
N THR A 161 -15.14 -22.18 -26.28
CA THR A 161 -15.07 -20.73 -26.53
C THR A 161 -13.76 -20.21 -25.96
N GLY A 162 -12.83 -19.84 -26.82
CA GLY A 162 -11.60 -19.14 -26.42
C GLY A 162 -11.79 -17.62 -26.34
N CYS A 163 -10.91 -16.94 -25.61
CA CYS A 163 -10.75 -15.49 -25.69
C CYS A 163 -9.56 -15.12 -26.59
N CYS A 164 -9.61 -13.91 -27.16
CA CYS A 164 -8.47 -13.21 -27.76
C CYS A 164 -7.72 -12.41 -26.69
#